data_AF-A0A927RIJ3-F1
#
_entry.id   AF-A0A927RIJ3-F1
#
_cell.length_a   1.000
_cell.length_b   1.000
_cell.length_c   1.000
_cell.angle_alpha   90.00
_cell.angle_beta   90.00
_cell.angle_gamma   90.00
#
_symmetry.space_group_name_H-M   'P 1'
#
loop_
_entity.id
_entity.type
_entity.pdbx_description
1 polymer ?
#
loop_
_entity_poly.entity_id
_entity_poly.type
_entity_poly.pdbx_seq_one_letter_code
_entity_poly.pdbx_strand_id
1 'polypeptide(L)'
;MTPLLIRKFNELTNGEFDYIKLTEVNVYVKSQRIEVYLIYPEEKRSDVISATKKIILTIKSIINSQADIDVILTMSHFDLEFFKKDFIEFFKVYPSISALINVNNLSSTKNNNEVEVRLKLPETACEYIKDKGVDKALNEFLYNSYCENIRFYFDPIEEIKEKDEIDEFLEEVNEPEITLVLERPDGRYITPENVEEFIGNIIYDKATYACDVPNLKETAVVCGEIYNWQELRRKPKEGETEGKPFYKFTLKDYTGEVKCLIFPRSNNIEKINMLKNGKQVVVRGDIKESTFKGETTHDIFVRDLSLCTLPSDFTENKFVHVVEKEYKTVFPKPYVELEQVNLFAPDKEVAPYLKGKTFVVFDLESTGLSPTFDKIIEIAAFKIVDGVIKEDFSTFVNPGIAIPQRITDLTSITDDDVANAPTIEEVLPDFQKFADGSILVGHNIANFDLPLLNHEGEPFHIRFNHHYEDTFPISKTYIKGLKNNKLGTVAAYFGIVNEHAHRAYYDTLVNAKVFLKLAEFMS
;
A
#
# COMPACT_ATOMS: atom_id res chain seq x y z
N MET A 1 12.90 3.22 -38.02
CA MET A 1 11.96 2.75 -39.08
C MET A 1 10.75 3.69 -39.23
N THR A 2 10.28 4.28 -38.13
CA THR A 2 9.10 5.16 -37.99
C THR A 2 9.08 6.39 -38.92
N PRO A 3 10.15 7.21 -39.06
CA PRO A 3 10.09 8.41 -39.91
C PRO A 3 10.05 8.12 -41.42
N LEU A 4 10.59 6.96 -41.83
CA LEU A 4 10.73 6.61 -43.26
C LEU A 4 9.41 6.14 -43.87
N LEU A 5 8.54 5.51 -43.06
CA LEU A 5 7.25 4.97 -43.49
C LEU A 5 6.29 6.10 -43.87
N ILE A 6 6.10 7.08 -42.98
CA ILE A 6 5.22 8.23 -43.21
C ILE A 6 5.73 9.12 -44.33
N ARG A 7 7.04 9.31 -44.45
CA ARG A 7 7.62 10.07 -45.56
C ARG A 7 7.27 9.46 -46.92
N LYS A 8 7.50 8.15 -47.09
CA LYS A 8 7.14 7.44 -48.33
C LYS A 8 5.63 7.42 -48.57
N PHE A 9 4.83 7.32 -47.51
CA PHE A 9 3.38 7.39 -47.59
C PHE A 9 2.90 8.74 -48.12
N ASN A 10 3.46 9.85 -47.62
CA ASN A 10 3.13 11.19 -48.09
C ASN A 10 3.61 11.43 -49.53
N GLU A 11 4.79 10.90 -49.91
CA GLU A 11 5.27 10.94 -51.30
C GLU A 11 4.33 10.19 -52.26
N LEU A 12 3.86 8.98 -51.89
CA LEU A 12 2.97 8.15 -52.73
C LEU A 12 1.52 8.67 -52.78
N THR A 13 1.12 9.48 -51.82
CA THR A 13 -0.22 10.08 -51.75
C THR A 13 -0.22 11.55 -52.19
N ASN A 14 0.92 12.06 -52.70
CA ASN A 14 1.11 13.47 -53.05
C ASN A 14 0.72 14.45 -51.92
N GLY A 15 0.90 14.04 -50.65
CA GLY A 15 0.55 14.84 -49.48
C GLY A 15 -0.95 14.92 -49.17
N GLU A 16 -1.81 14.16 -49.84
CA GLU A 16 -3.26 14.16 -49.61
C GLU A 16 -3.65 13.80 -48.16
N PHE A 17 -2.78 13.05 -47.46
CA PHE A 17 -2.98 12.58 -46.09
C PHE A 17 -1.82 13.00 -45.16
N ASP A 18 -1.20 14.15 -45.41
CA ASP A 18 -0.08 14.69 -44.61
C ASP A 18 -0.43 14.93 -43.13
N TYR A 19 -1.71 15.03 -42.83
CA TYR A 19 -2.29 15.09 -41.49
C TYR A 19 -2.33 13.75 -40.74
N ILE A 20 -2.04 12.63 -41.39
CA ILE A 20 -1.97 11.31 -40.74
C ILE A 20 -0.58 11.11 -40.13
N LYS A 21 -0.52 10.74 -38.85
CA LYS A 21 0.73 10.48 -38.13
C LYS A 21 0.85 9.01 -37.74
N LEU A 22 2.08 8.50 -37.71
CA LEU A 22 2.38 7.14 -37.24
C LEU A 22 2.75 7.20 -35.76
N THR A 23 2.00 6.49 -34.93
CA THR A 23 2.27 6.40 -33.50
C THR A 23 3.13 5.19 -33.17
N GLU A 24 2.77 4.02 -33.71
CA GLU A 24 3.39 2.75 -33.31
C GLU A 24 3.41 1.73 -34.46
N VAL A 25 4.43 0.87 -34.46
CA VAL A 25 4.50 -0.30 -35.34
C VAL A 25 4.91 -1.52 -34.52
N ASN A 26 4.01 -2.49 -34.42
CA ASN A 26 4.22 -3.73 -33.68
C ASN A 26 4.43 -4.91 -34.63
N VAL A 27 5.50 -5.69 -34.40
CA VAL A 27 5.87 -6.81 -35.27
C VAL A 27 5.83 -8.10 -34.47
N TYR A 28 4.91 -8.99 -34.85
CA TYR A 28 4.70 -10.28 -34.22
C TYR A 28 5.30 -11.39 -35.10
N VAL A 29 6.54 -11.76 -34.81
CA VAL A 29 7.33 -12.71 -35.62
C VAL A 29 6.70 -14.11 -35.65
N LYS A 30 6.17 -14.60 -34.52
CA LYS A 30 5.61 -15.96 -34.41
C LYS A 30 4.30 -16.14 -35.18
N SER A 31 3.45 -15.12 -35.21
CA SER A 31 2.17 -15.12 -35.91
C SER A 31 2.23 -14.51 -37.31
N GLN A 32 3.43 -14.12 -37.77
CA GLN A 32 3.65 -13.43 -39.05
C GLN A 32 2.69 -12.25 -39.25
N ARG A 33 2.57 -11.38 -38.23
CA ARG A 33 1.64 -10.26 -38.24
C ARG A 33 2.35 -8.94 -37.93
N ILE A 34 1.95 -7.86 -38.60
CA ILE A 34 2.47 -6.51 -38.37
C ILE A 34 1.27 -5.58 -38.14
N GLU A 35 1.26 -4.87 -37.02
CA GLU A 35 0.26 -3.86 -36.72
C GLU A 35 0.87 -2.46 -36.86
N VAL A 36 0.19 -1.58 -37.58
CA VAL A 36 0.60 -0.21 -37.86
C VAL A 36 -0.48 0.73 -37.32
N TYR A 37 -0.14 1.53 -36.33
CA TYR A 37 -1.07 2.45 -35.68
C TYR A 37 -0.91 3.87 -36.24
N LEU A 38 -1.98 4.39 -36.82
CA LEU A 38 -2.04 5.70 -37.43
C LEU A 38 -3.11 6.54 -36.74
N ILE A 39 -2.81 7.81 -36.50
CA ILE A 39 -3.76 8.78 -35.95
C ILE A 39 -4.09 9.86 -36.98
N TYR A 40 -5.30 10.41 -36.90
CA TYR A 40 -5.78 11.50 -37.76
C TYR A 40 -6.71 12.45 -36.98
N PRO A 41 -6.78 13.75 -37.31
CA PRO A 41 -7.62 14.70 -36.57
C PRO A 41 -9.11 14.46 -36.82
N GLU A 42 -9.94 14.72 -35.80
CA GLU A 42 -11.40 14.55 -35.85
C GLU A 42 -12.05 15.29 -37.03
N GLU A 43 -11.55 16.49 -37.36
CA GLU A 43 -11.95 17.31 -38.52
C GLU A 43 -11.94 16.54 -39.84
N LYS A 44 -11.02 15.57 -39.96
CA LYS A 44 -10.72 14.80 -41.18
C LYS A 44 -11.38 13.43 -41.20
N ARG A 45 -12.27 13.14 -40.24
CA ARG A 45 -12.97 11.85 -40.13
C ARG A 45 -13.68 11.45 -41.42
N SER A 46 -14.42 12.36 -42.05
CA SER A 46 -15.14 12.07 -43.30
C SER A 46 -14.19 11.73 -44.45
N ASP A 47 -13.08 12.47 -44.57
CA ASP A 47 -12.04 12.26 -45.58
C ASP A 47 -11.37 10.88 -45.38
N VAL A 48 -10.99 10.56 -44.13
CA VAL A 48 -10.35 9.28 -43.77
C VAL A 48 -11.29 8.10 -43.96
N ILE A 49 -12.57 8.19 -43.57
CA ILE A 49 -13.55 7.12 -43.79
C ILE A 49 -13.72 6.86 -45.29
N SER A 50 -13.80 7.91 -46.11
CA SER A 50 -13.94 7.78 -47.56
C SER A 50 -12.70 7.18 -48.24
N ALA A 51 -11.51 7.47 -47.70
CA ALA A 51 -10.23 7.06 -48.27
C ALA A 51 -9.56 5.88 -47.53
N THR A 52 -10.22 5.24 -46.55
CA THR A 52 -9.63 4.21 -45.69
C THR A 52 -8.98 3.10 -46.49
N LYS A 53 -9.65 2.59 -47.53
CA LYS A 53 -9.10 1.55 -48.40
C LYS A 53 -7.82 1.98 -49.12
N LYS A 54 -7.75 3.24 -49.55
CA LYS A 54 -6.58 3.82 -50.22
C LYS A 54 -5.41 3.91 -49.25
N ILE A 55 -5.65 4.43 -48.05
CA ILE A 55 -4.63 4.56 -46.98
C ILE A 55 -4.03 3.19 -46.62
N ILE A 56 -4.89 2.20 -46.36
CA ILE A 56 -4.45 0.84 -45.99
C ILE A 56 -3.64 0.20 -47.12
N LEU A 57 -4.10 0.27 -48.37
CA LEU A 57 -3.39 -0.31 -49.51
C LEU A 57 -2.03 0.35 -49.74
N THR A 58 -1.93 1.66 -49.60
CA THR A 58 -0.66 2.38 -49.74
C THR A 58 0.33 1.95 -48.65
N ILE A 59 -0.09 1.88 -47.38
CA ILE A 59 0.79 1.42 -46.28
C ILE A 59 1.24 -0.03 -46.50
N LYS A 60 0.33 -0.93 -46.90
CA LYS A 60 0.67 -2.31 -47.25
C LYS A 60 1.70 -2.39 -48.39
N SER A 61 1.56 -1.54 -49.40
CA SER A 61 2.50 -1.49 -50.53
C SER A 61 3.90 -1.01 -50.14
N ILE A 62 4.02 -0.13 -49.14
CA ILE A 62 5.31 0.38 -48.67
C ILE A 62 6.05 -0.67 -47.83
N ILE A 63 5.32 -1.38 -46.96
CA ILE A 63 5.90 -2.39 -46.06
C ILE A 63 6.30 -3.64 -46.86
N ASN A 64 5.55 -3.99 -47.91
CA ASN A 64 5.89 -5.05 -48.88
C ASN A 64 6.42 -6.34 -48.22
N SER A 65 5.65 -6.86 -47.25
CA SER A 65 5.99 -8.06 -46.47
C SER A 65 5.04 -9.21 -46.80
N GLN A 66 5.50 -10.45 -46.57
CA GLN A 66 4.65 -11.66 -46.63
C GLN A 66 3.80 -11.85 -45.37
N ALA A 67 4.07 -11.08 -44.31
CA ALA A 67 3.30 -11.05 -43.08
C ALA A 67 1.93 -10.37 -43.28
N ASP A 68 0.93 -10.77 -42.49
CA ASP A 68 -0.37 -10.12 -42.44
C ASP A 68 -0.22 -8.73 -41.80
N ILE A 69 -0.49 -7.69 -42.59
CA ILE A 69 -0.40 -6.30 -42.14
C ILE A 69 -1.79 -5.80 -41.77
N ASP A 70 -1.95 -5.34 -40.54
CA ASP A 70 -3.12 -4.63 -40.07
C ASP A 70 -2.77 -3.16 -39.85
N VAL A 71 -3.60 -2.29 -40.41
CA VAL A 71 -3.45 -0.85 -40.30
C VAL A 71 -4.63 -0.33 -39.50
N ILE A 72 -4.33 0.22 -38.34
CA ILE A 72 -5.31 0.69 -37.36
C ILE A 72 -5.33 2.22 -37.44
N LEU A 73 -6.48 2.78 -37.79
CA LEU A 73 -6.70 4.21 -37.92
C LEU A 73 -7.54 4.69 -36.75
N THR A 74 -6.94 5.46 -35.85
CA THR A 74 -7.59 5.99 -34.65
C THR A 74 -7.77 7.49 -34.78
N MET A 75 -8.92 8.01 -34.37
CA MET A 75 -9.16 9.44 -34.34
C MET A 75 -8.36 10.06 -33.19
N SER A 76 -7.59 11.10 -33.48
CA SER A 76 -6.82 11.86 -32.48
C SER A 76 -7.80 12.62 -31.60
N HIS A 77 -7.71 12.36 -30.30
CA HIS A 77 -8.27 13.21 -29.27
C HIS A 77 -7.10 13.62 -28.39
N PHE A 78 -6.82 14.93 -28.32
CA PHE A 78 -5.87 15.44 -27.34
C PHE A 78 -6.33 15.03 -25.94
N ASP A 79 -5.60 14.09 -25.35
CA ASP A 79 -5.76 13.62 -23.99
C ASP A 79 -4.56 14.12 -23.19
N LEU A 80 -4.84 14.90 -22.15
CA LEU A 80 -3.84 15.55 -21.32
C LEU A 80 -2.95 14.53 -20.58
N GLU A 81 -3.49 13.36 -20.19
CA GLU A 81 -2.74 12.34 -19.46
C GLU A 81 -1.77 11.60 -20.39
N PHE A 82 -2.17 11.33 -21.64
CA PHE A 82 -1.24 10.80 -22.65
C PHE A 82 -0.18 11.84 -23.04
N PHE A 83 -0.59 13.10 -23.21
CA PHE A 83 0.34 14.20 -23.47
C PHE A 83 1.39 14.33 -22.37
N LYS A 84 0.99 14.26 -21.10
CA LYS A 84 1.90 14.33 -19.95
C LYS A 84 2.99 13.25 -20.00
N LYS A 85 2.64 12.02 -20.39
CA LYS A 85 3.59 10.91 -20.51
C LYS A 85 4.62 11.16 -21.62
N ASP A 86 4.18 11.54 -22.81
CA ASP A 86 5.04 11.86 -23.95
C ASP A 86 5.91 13.10 -23.68
N PHE A 87 5.36 14.07 -22.95
CA PHE A 87 6.03 15.30 -22.52
C PHE A 87 7.18 15.02 -21.54
N ILE A 88 6.97 14.15 -20.55
CA ILE A 88 8.04 13.71 -19.64
C ILE A 88 9.16 13.04 -20.43
N GLU A 89 8.82 12.16 -21.39
CA GLU A 89 9.81 11.45 -22.19
C GLU A 89 10.64 12.41 -23.06
N PHE A 90 10.01 13.43 -23.66
CA PHE A 90 10.72 14.47 -24.41
C PHE A 90 11.76 15.20 -23.54
N PHE A 91 11.39 15.57 -22.31
CA PHE A 91 12.28 16.34 -21.43
C PHE A 91 13.36 15.53 -20.73
N LYS A 92 13.28 14.19 -20.70
CA LYS A 92 14.39 13.33 -20.24
C LYS A 92 15.68 13.56 -21.03
N VAL A 93 15.57 14.03 -22.28
CA VAL A 93 16.71 14.38 -23.14
C VAL A 93 17.41 15.68 -22.67
N TYR A 94 16.78 16.45 -21.78
CA TYR A 94 17.30 17.70 -21.20
C TYR A 94 17.37 17.62 -19.66
N PRO A 95 18.39 16.96 -19.08
CA PRO A 95 18.46 16.65 -17.64
C PRO A 95 18.35 17.88 -16.73
N SER A 96 18.91 19.03 -17.15
CA SER A 96 18.89 20.28 -16.40
C SER A 96 17.50 20.90 -16.23
N ILE A 97 16.56 20.56 -17.12
CA ILE A 97 15.16 21.03 -17.05
C ILE A 97 14.27 19.89 -16.55
N SER A 98 14.56 18.63 -16.89
CA SER A 98 13.78 17.45 -16.50
C SER A 98 13.51 17.38 -15.00
N ALA A 99 14.48 17.76 -14.16
CA ALA A 99 14.34 17.76 -12.70
C ALA A 99 13.39 18.85 -12.17
N LEU A 100 13.13 19.88 -12.97
CA LEU A 100 12.28 21.03 -12.63
C LEU A 100 10.86 20.89 -13.19
N ILE A 101 10.62 19.89 -14.04
CA ILE A 101 9.31 19.66 -14.64
C ILE A 101 8.44 18.89 -13.67
N ASN A 102 7.43 19.58 -13.15
CA ASN A 102 6.34 18.96 -12.42
C ASN A 102 5.11 18.90 -13.32
N VAL A 103 4.64 17.68 -13.56
CA VAL A 103 3.47 17.36 -14.40
C VAL A 103 2.18 18.00 -13.85
N ASN A 104 2.12 18.26 -12.54
CA ASN A 104 1.00 18.92 -11.87
C ASN A 104 0.96 20.43 -12.12
N ASN A 105 2.07 21.03 -12.60
CA ASN A 105 2.15 22.46 -12.96
C ASN A 105 1.79 22.71 -14.43
N LEU A 106 1.39 21.66 -15.14
CA LEU A 106 0.99 21.71 -16.55
C LEU A 106 -0.53 21.87 -16.64
N SER A 107 -0.95 22.98 -17.24
CA SER A 107 -2.37 23.27 -17.48
C SER A 107 -2.64 23.33 -18.97
N SER A 108 -3.83 22.90 -19.39
CA SER A 108 -4.24 23.03 -20.79
C SER A 108 -5.60 23.72 -20.91
N THR A 109 -5.78 24.47 -21.99
CA THR A 109 -7.05 25.13 -22.32
C THR A 109 -7.32 24.91 -23.81
N LYS A 110 -8.51 24.41 -24.14
CA LYS A 110 -8.90 24.10 -25.53
C LYS A 110 -9.83 25.19 -26.05
N ASN A 111 -9.40 25.94 -27.06
CA ASN A 111 -10.19 27.02 -27.68
C ASN A 111 -10.40 26.73 -29.17
N ASN A 112 -11.64 26.40 -29.58
CA ASN A 112 -12.23 26.35 -30.93
C ASN A 112 -11.41 25.83 -32.15
N ASN A 113 -10.15 25.40 -32.00
CA ASN A 113 -9.23 24.67 -32.90
C ASN A 113 -7.75 24.71 -32.44
N GLU A 114 -7.44 25.27 -31.27
CA GLU A 114 -6.09 25.38 -30.71
C GLU A 114 -6.06 24.90 -29.26
N VAL A 115 -5.03 24.14 -28.90
CA VAL A 115 -4.80 23.65 -27.53
C VAL A 115 -3.65 24.45 -26.94
N GLU A 116 -3.94 25.34 -26.00
CA GLU A 116 -2.89 26.04 -25.25
C GLU A 116 -2.45 25.18 -24.08
N VAL A 117 -1.16 24.93 -23.95
CA VAL A 117 -0.55 24.24 -22.81
C VAL A 117 0.43 25.18 -22.14
N ARG A 118 0.31 25.35 -20.83
CA ARG A 118 1.13 26.26 -20.02
C ARG A 118 1.83 25.49 -18.92
N LEU A 119 3.13 25.73 -18.79
CA LEU A 119 3.95 25.16 -17.73
C LEU A 119 4.57 26.27 -16.90
N LYS A 120 4.33 26.21 -15.59
CA LYS A 120 4.96 27.12 -14.62
C LYS A 120 6.33 26.61 -14.21
N LEU A 121 7.36 27.43 -14.40
CA LEU A 121 8.75 27.12 -14.04
C LEU A 121 9.43 28.33 -13.39
N PRO A 122 10.50 28.13 -12.60
CA PRO A 122 11.35 29.22 -12.14
C PRO A 122 11.87 30.06 -13.31
N GLU A 123 12.02 31.37 -13.13
CA GLU A 123 12.45 32.30 -14.18
C GLU A 123 13.79 31.89 -14.82
N THR A 124 14.72 31.38 -14.01
CA THR A 124 16.02 30.85 -14.46
C THR A 124 15.91 29.64 -15.40
N ALA A 125 14.89 28.79 -15.22
CA ALA A 125 14.62 27.65 -16.11
C ALA A 125 13.97 28.10 -17.42
N CYS A 126 13.05 29.08 -17.35
CA CYS A 126 12.46 29.71 -18.54
C CYS A 126 13.51 30.39 -19.42
N GLU A 127 14.51 31.04 -18.82
CA GLU A 127 15.65 31.62 -19.54
C GLU A 127 16.54 30.57 -20.18
N TYR A 128 16.86 29.49 -19.46
CA TYR A 128 17.67 28.38 -19.97
C TYR A 128 17.01 27.67 -21.17
N ILE A 129 15.69 27.47 -21.12
CA ILE A 129 14.90 26.87 -22.22
C ILE A 129 15.02 27.72 -23.49
N LYS A 130 14.96 29.05 -23.37
CA LYS A 130 15.10 30.00 -24.49
C LYS A 130 16.53 30.07 -25.01
N ASP A 131 17.54 30.08 -24.14
CA ASP A 131 18.96 30.12 -24.53
C ASP A 131 19.40 28.85 -25.28
N LYS A 132 18.91 27.68 -24.85
CA LYS A 132 19.25 26.38 -25.47
C LYS A 132 18.33 25.97 -26.61
N GLY A 133 17.33 26.78 -26.96
CA GLY A 133 16.40 26.50 -28.06
C GLY A 133 15.52 25.27 -27.83
N VAL A 134 15.28 24.90 -26.58
CA VAL A 134 14.45 23.73 -26.21
C VAL A 134 12.98 23.98 -26.56
N ASP A 135 12.55 25.23 -26.51
CA ASP A 135 11.24 25.69 -26.99
C ASP A 135 10.99 25.37 -28.47
N LYS A 136 12.02 25.53 -29.32
CA LYS A 136 11.94 25.19 -30.75
C LYS A 136 11.88 23.69 -30.98
N ALA A 137 12.70 22.93 -30.26
CA ALA A 137 12.69 21.47 -30.33
C ALA A 137 11.36 20.88 -29.85
N LEU A 138 10.77 21.47 -28.80
CA LEU A 138 9.46 21.09 -28.29
C LEU A 138 8.37 21.37 -29.32
N ASN A 139 8.35 22.54 -29.95
CA ASN A 139 7.39 22.85 -31.01
C ASN A 139 7.49 21.89 -32.21
N GLU A 140 8.70 21.49 -32.61
CA GLU A 140 8.91 20.50 -33.68
C GLU A 140 8.42 19.11 -33.27
N PHE A 141 8.66 18.70 -32.03
CA PHE A 141 8.12 17.46 -31.47
C PHE A 141 6.59 17.46 -31.48
N LEU A 142 5.97 18.54 -31.00
CA LEU A 142 4.51 18.67 -30.94
C LEU A 142 3.88 18.59 -32.34
N TYR A 143 4.47 19.27 -33.33
CA TYR A 143 4.01 19.24 -34.72
C TYR A 143 4.11 17.84 -35.38
N ASN A 144 5.08 17.03 -34.96
CA ASN A 144 5.30 15.70 -35.50
C ASN A 144 4.45 14.63 -34.81
N SER A 145 4.16 14.81 -33.53
CA SER A 145 3.49 13.82 -32.68
C SER A 145 1.98 14.00 -32.60
N TYR A 146 1.47 15.23 -32.76
CA TYR A 146 0.04 15.52 -32.62
C TYR A 146 -0.56 16.11 -33.89
N CYS A 147 -1.87 15.93 -34.06
CA CYS A 147 -2.61 16.45 -35.20
C CYS A 147 -3.24 17.83 -34.91
N GLU A 148 -3.39 18.16 -33.62
CA GLU A 148 -3.93 19.40 -33.09
C GLU A 148 -2.89 20.53 -33.11
N ASN A 149 -3.32 21.77 -33.28
CA ASN A 149 -2.44 22.92 -33.15
C ASN A 149 -2.20 23.21 -31.66
N ILE A 150 -1.09 22.71 -31.12
CA ILE A 150 -0.74 22.87 -29.70
C ILE A 150 0.22 24.05 -29.54
N ARG A 151 -0.20 25.08 -28.81
CA ARG A 151 0.68 26.20 -28.42
C ARG A 151 1.19 26.00 -27.00
N PHE A 152 2.51 26.03 -26.84
CA PHE A 152 3.15 25.83 -25.55
C PHE A 152 3.72 27.14 -24.98
N TYR A 153 3.44 27.42 -23.71
CA TYR A 153 3.96 28.60 -23.00
C TYR A 153 4.70 28.20 -21.71
N PHE A 154 5.79 28.90 -21.42
CA PHE A 154 6.52 28.81 -20.16
C PHE A 154 6.27 30.07 -19.34
N ASP A 155 5.59 29.93 -18.21
CA ASP A 155 5.20 31.04 -17.34
C ASP A 155 6.14 31.07 -16.11
N PRO A 156 6.88 32.19 -15.86
CA PRO A 156 7.78 32.31 -14.71
C PRO A 156 7.01 32.40 -13.39
N ILE A 157 7.58 31.87 -12.31
CA ILE A 157 7.06 31.98 -10.94
C ILE A 157 7.75 33.17 -10.24
N GLU A 158 7.01 34.19 -9.77
CA GLU A 158 7.55 35.36 -9.05
C GLU A 158 7.80 35.06 -7.55
N GLU A 159 9.00 35.36 -7.03
CA GLU A 159 9.35 35.23 -5.60
C GLU A 159 9.06 36.51 -4.79
N ILE A 160 8.43 36.38 -3.61
CA ILE A 160 8.15 37.49 -2.67
C ILE A 160 9.25 37.62 -1.61
N LYS A 161 9.71 38.84 -1.34
CA LYS A 161 10.76 39.20 -0.35
C LYS A 161 10.22 39.36 1.08
N GLU A 162 11.01 38.91 2.06
CA GLU A 162 10.83 38.87 3.53
C GLU A 162 10.18 40.11 4.20
N LYS A 163 9.31 39.89 5.21
CA LYS A 163 9.57 39.97 6.68
C LYS A 163 8.33 40.43 7.47
N ASP A 164 8.11 39.77 8.62
CA ASP A 164 7.27 40.16 9.76
C ASP A 164 5.74 40.23 9.57
N GLU A 165 5.07 39.10 9.79
CA GLU A 165 3.90 38.89 10.67
C GLU A 165 3.33 37.48 10.40
N ILE A 166 3.43 36.63 11.43
CA ILE A 166 3.08 35.22 11.44
C ILE A 166 1.58 35.10 11.73
N ASP A 167 0.83 34.50 10.81
CA ASP A 167 -0.35 33.62 11.02
C ASP A 167 -1.28 33.69 9.79
N GLU A 168 -1.10 32.80 8.79
CA GLU A 168 -2.22 31.98 8.27
C GLU A 168 -1.90 30.98 7.16
N PHE A 169 -0.77 31.02 6.45
CA PHE A 169 -0.47 29.97 5.44
C PHE A 169 1.03 29.69 5.32
N LEU A 170 1.56 28.97 6.30
CA LEU A 170 2.72 28.11 6.11
C LEU A 170 2.18 26.68 5.97
N GLU A 171 2.24 26.10 4.78
CA GLU A 171 2.49 24.65 4.70
C GLU A 171 3.92 24.49 4.22
N GLU A 172 4.73 24.10 5.19
CA GLU A 172 6.15 23.87 5.14
C GLU A 172 6.51 22.85 4.07
N VAL A 173 7.64 23.10 3.40
CA VAL A 173 8.46 22.00 2.91
C VAL A 173 8.81 21.18 4.15
N ASN A 174 8.14 20.05 4.34
CA ASN A 174 8.57 19.08 5.33
C ASN A 174 9.98 18.60 4.91
N GLU A 175 11.02 19.25 5.45
CA GLU A 175 12.11 18.47 6.03
C GLU A 175 11.42 17.44 6.93
N PRO A 176 11.73 16.13 6.84
CA PRO A 176 11.13 15.20 7.77
C PRO A 176 11.44 15.73 9.16
N GLU A 177 10.41 15.93 9.99
CA GLU A 177 10.61 16.04 11.42
C GLU A 177 11.41 14.79 11.82
N ILE A 178 12.73 14.92 11.92
CA ILE A 178 13.54 13.99 12.70
C ILE A 178 13.15 14.29 14.14
N THR A 179 12.02 13.73 14.56
CA THR A 179 11.70 13.63 15.97
C THR A 179 12.65 12.59 16.52
N LEU A 180 13.74 13.08 17.12
CA LEU A 180 14.76 12.32 17.84
C LEU A 180 14.16 11.17 18.65
N VAL A 181 14.66 9.96 18.48
CA VAL A 181 14.38 8.84 19.38
C VAL A 181 15.63 8.49 20.16
N LEU A 182 15.51 8.63 21.47
CA LEU A 182 16.35 7.99 22.45
C LEU A 182 16.09 6.47 22.41
N GLU A 183 17.06 5.70 21.92
CA GLU A 183 17.13 4.28 22.21
C GLU A 183 17.25 4.09 23.73
N ARG A 184 16.27 3.41 24.34
CA ARG A 184 16.52 2.74 25.62
C ARG A 184 17.01 1.33 25.28
N PRO A 185 18.19 0.89 25.75
CA PRO A 185 18.74 -0.47 25.54
C PRO A 185 17.81 -1.62 25.97
N ASP A 186 16.70 -1.28 26.61
CA ASP A 186 15.88 -2.14 27.43
C ASP A 186 14.54 -2.55 26.77
N GLY A 187 14.19 -2.03 25.58
CA GLY A 187 12.97 -2.33 24.82
C GLY A 187 11.74 -1.44 25.13
N ARG A 188 10.55 -1.81 24.61
CA ARG A 188 9.24 -1.13 24.86
C ARG A 188 8.64 -1.50 26.21
N TYR A 189 9.24 -1.00 27.28
CA TYR A 189 8.75 -1.24 28.64
C TYR A 189 8.72 0.03 29.48
N ILE A 190 7.85 0.05 30.48
CA ILE A 190 7.80 1.02 31.56
C ILE A 190 8.41 0.36 32.78
N THR A 191 9.40 1.00 33.40
CA THR A 191 9.94 0.54 34.68
C THR A 191 9.24 1.31 35.79
N PRO A 192 8.30 0.68 36.54
CA PRO A 192 7.66 1.34 37.67
C PRO A 192 8.67 1.57 38.80
N GLU A 193 8.57 2.73 39.46
CA GLU A 193 9.40 3.11 40.60
C GLU A 193 8.66 2.86 41.91
N ASN A 194 9.38 2.78 43.04
CA ASN A 194 8.82 2.65 44.38
C ASN A 194 7.75 1.54 44.50
N VAL A 195 8.06 0.35 43.98
CA VAL A 195 7.10 -0.77 44.01
C VAL A 195 6.94 -1.28 45.44
N GLU A 196 5.71 -1.26 45.94
CA GLU A 196 5.33 -1.76 47.27
C GLU A 196 4.37 -2.93 47.15
N GLU A 197 4.60 -3.97 47.96
CA GLU A 197 3.74 -5.16 48.01
C GLU A 197 2.31 -4.77 48.42
N PHE A 198 1.32 -5.26 47.67
CA PHE A 198 -0.07 -5.01 47.99
C PHE A 198 -0.92 -6.29 48.01
N ILE A 199 -1.02 -6.98 46.88
CA ILE A 199 -1.75 -8.25 46.71
C ILE A 199 -0.89 -9.24 45.95
N GLY A 200 -0.70 -10.42 46.54
CA GLY A 200 0.11 -11.47 45.91
C GLY A 200 1.60 -11.19 46.10
N ASN A 201 2.41 -11.54 45.10
CA ASN A 201 3.84 -11.29 45.14
C ASN A 201 4.16 -9.88 44.66
N ILE A 202 5.23 -9.29 45.21
CA ILE A 202 5.77 -8.03 44.72
C ILE A 202 6.27 -8.17 43.27
N ILE A 203 5.99 -7.17 42.44
CA ILE A 203 6.28 -7.19 41.00
C ILE A 203 7.49 -6.30 40.69
N TYR A 204 8.67 -6.90 40.52
CA TYR A 204 9.88 -6.17 40.11
C TYR A 204 10.07 -6.10 38.59
N ASP A 205 9.26 -6.84 37.85
CA ASP A 205 9.38 -6.97 36.40
C ASP A 205 8.98 -5.67 35.69
N LYS A 206 9.63 -5.43 34.55
CA LYS A 206 9.32 -4.33 33.65
C LYS A 206 7.90 -4.50 33.09
N ALA A 207 7.14 -3.43 33.06
CA ALA A 207 5.78 -3.44 32.55
C ALA A 207 5.76 -3.22 31.03
N THR A 208 5.03 -4.05 30.30
CA THR A 208 4.75 -3.87 28.88
C THR A 208 3.78 -2.69 28.68
N TYR A 209 3.86 -2.03 27.53
CA TYR A 209 2.93 -0.98 27.13
C TYR A 209 1.49 -1.51 27.04
N ALA A 210 0.52 -0.77 27.55
CA ALA A 210 -0.89 -1.15 27.53
C ALA A 210 -1.39 -1.40 26.10
N CYS A 211 -0.91 -0.64 25.11
CA CYS A 211 -1.29 -0.81 23.71
C CYS A 211 -0.78 -2.12 23.07
N ASP A 212 0.26 -2.74 23.63
CA ASP A 212 0.84 -3.99 23.12
C ASP A 212 0.20 -5.24 23.77
N VAL A 213 -0.63 -5.08 24.81
CA VAL A 213 -1.31 -6.19 25.51
C VAL A 213 -2.13 -7.09 24.57
N PRO A 214 -2.89 -6.58 23.57
CA PRO A 214 -3.65 -7.43 22.65
C PRO A 214 -2.80 -8.44 21.86
N ASN A 215 -1.50 -8.20 21.72
CA ASN A 215 -0.58 -9.06 20.97
C ASN A 215 0.06 -10.16 21.83
N LEU A 216 -0.15 -10.14 23.15
CA LEU A 216 0.42 -11.10 24.08
C LEU A 216 -0.49 -12.32 24.25
N LYS A 217 0.10 -13.51 24.27
CA LYS A 217 -0.65 -14.78 24.22
C LYS A 217 -1.06 -15.36 25.57
N GLU A 218 -0.35 -15.05 26.66
CA GLU A 218 -0.55 -15.75 27.94
C GLU A 218 -0.58 -14.83 29.16
N THR A 219 0.53 -14.14 29.44
CA THR A 219 0.66 -13.32 30.66
C THR A 219 1.17 -11.93 30.32
N ALA A 220 0.69 -10.93 31.07
CA ALA A 220 1.15 -9.55 30.96
C ALA A 220 1.52 -8.98 32.34
N VAL A 221 2.54 -8.13 32.32
CA VAL A 221 2.83 -7.18 33.41
C VAL A 221 2.57 -5.80 32.86
N VAL A 222 1.67 -5.03 33.46
CA VAL A 222 1.30 -3.69 32.99
C VAL A 222 1.24 -2.74 34.19
N CYS A 223 1.70 -1.51 34.04
CA CYS A 223 1.60 -0.48 35.08
C CYS A 223 0.83 0.74 34.56
N GLY A 224 0.14 1.43 35.44
CA GLY A 224 -0.70 2.56 35.06
C GLY A 224 -1.54 3.09 36.21
N GLU A 225 -2.31 4.11 35.92
CA GLU A 225 -3.26 4.70 36.85
C GLU A 225 -4.64 4.04 36.72
N ILE A 226 -5.29 3.79 37.86
CA ILE A 226 -6.60 3.15 37.92
C ILE A 226 -7.72 4.13 37.53
N TYR A 227 -8.58 3.72 36.60
CA TYR A 227 -9.81 4.37 36.18
C TYR A 227 -10.99 3.39 36.21
N ASN A 228 -12.22 3.92 36.17
CA ASN A 228 -13.46 3.16 36.04
C ASN A 228 -13.60 2.00 37.04
N TRP A 229 -13.17 2.21 38.29
CA TRP A 229 -13.28 1.21 39.34
C TRP A 229 -14.74 0.83 39.64
N GLN A 230 -15.04 -0.47 39.55
CA GLN A 230 -16.37 -1.04 39.77
C GLN A 230 -16.26 -2.29 40.65
N GLU A 231 -17.02 -2.32 41.74
CA GLU A 231 -17.25 -3.53 42.53
C GLU A 231 -18.47 -4.28 41.97
N LEU A 232 -18.29 -5.55 41.64
CA LEU A 232 -19.33 -6.42 41.11
C LEU A 232 -19.35 -7.72 41.91
N ARG A 233 -20.45 -8.47 41.83
CA ARG A 233 -20.58 -9.79 42.48
C ARG A 233 -20.89 -10.84 41.45
N ARG A 234 -20.20 -11.97 41.51
CA ARG A 234 -20.52 -13.10 40.63
C ARG A 234 -21.86 -13.70 41.02
N LYS A 235 -22.46 -14.50 40.12
CA LYS A 235 -23.62 -15.30 40.51
C LYS A 235 -23.23 -16.29 41.62
N PRO A 236 -24.06 -16.45 42.67
CA PRO A 236 -23.81 -17.43 43.72
C PRO A 236 -23.79 -18.85 43.11
N LYS A 237 -22.85 -19.68 43.56
CA LYS A 237 -22.83 -21.11 43.21
C LYS A 237 -23.77 -21.88 44.15
N GLU A 238 -24.09 -23.11 43.77
CA GLU A 238 -24.91 -24.03 44.59
C GLU A 238 -24.32 -24.13 46.01
N GLY A 239 -25.08 -23.68 47.01
CA GLY A 239 -24.65 -23.63 48.42
C GLY A 239 -24.11 -22.28 48.92
N GLU A 240 -23.98 -21.25 48.08
CA GLU A 240 -23.63 -19.88 48.49
C GLU A 240 -24.89 -18.98 48.62
N THR A 241 -25.04 -18.24 49.73
CA THR A 241 -26.12 -17.26 49.92
C THR A 241 -25.90 -15.96 49.14
N GLU A 242 -24.65 -15.57 48.94
CA GLU A 242 -24.24 -14.45 48.09
C GLU A 242 -23.00 -14.83 47.28
N GLY A 243 -22.92 -14.34 46.04
CA GLY A 243 -21.73 -14.53 45.22
C GLY A 243 -20.57 -13.64 45.66
N LYS A 244 -19.35 -14.17 45.54
CA LYS A 244 -18.13 -13.46 45.93
C LYS A 244 -17.92 -12.17 45.11
N PRO A 245 -17.40 -11.09 45.74
CA PRO A 245 -17.08 -9.87 45.03
C PRO A 245 -15.90 -10.07 44.07
N PHE A 246 -15.93 -9.35 42.97
CA PHE A 246 -14.81 -9.16 42.05
C PHE A 246 -14.81 -7.71 41.59
N TYR A 247 -13.64 -7.20 41.23
CA TYR A 247 -13.49 -5.80 40.88
C TYR A 247 -13.03 -5.67 39.44
N LYS A 248 -13.65 -4.74 38.73
CA LYS A 248 -13.32 -4.39 37.36
C LYS A 248 -12.80 -2.96 37.34
N PHE A 249 -11.69 -2.73 36.66
CA PHE A 249 -11.13 -1.40 36.48
C PHE A 249 -10.38 -1.32 35.16
N THR A 250 -10.07 -0.10 34.73
CA THR A 250 -9.24 0.19 33.57
C THR A 250 -7.92 0.75 34.07
N LEU A 251 -6.82 0.22 33.57
CA LEU A 251 -5.49 0.70 33.86
C LEU A 251 -5.04 1.51 32.64
N LYS A 252 -4.72 2.79 32.86
CA LYS A 252 -4.25 3.69 31.81
C LYS A 252 -2.78 4.01 32.04
N ASP A 253 -1.96 3.76 31.03
CA ASP A 253 -0.54 4.14 31.03
C ASP A 253 -0.31 5.30 30.04
N TYR A 254 0.95 5.55 29.68
CA TYR A 254 1.32 6.59 28.73
C TYR A 254 0.94 6.26 27.27
N THR A 255 0.64 5.00 26.97
CA THR A 255 0.54 4.44 25.61
C THR A 255 -0.87 3.99 25.26
N GLY A 256 -1.73 3.71 26.25
CA GLY A 256 -3.07 3.23 26.04
C GLY A 256 -3.80 2.86 27.32
N GLU A 257 -4.85 2.04 27.17
CA GLU A 257 -5.67 1.57 28.27
C GLU A 257 -5.93 0.05 28.17
N VAL A 258 -5.96 -0.61 29.32
CA VAL A 258 -6.25 -2.04 29.40
C VAL A 258 -7.27 -2.33 30.50
N LYS A 259 -8.19 -3.26 30.24
CA LYS A 259 -9.21 -3.68 31.21
C LYS A 259 -8.63 -4.76 32.11
N CYS A 260 -8.84 -4.59 33.41
CA CYS A 260 -8.35 -5.49 34.44
C CYS A 260 -9.50 -6.02 35.29
N LEU A 261 -9.46 -7.32 35.61
CA LEU A 261 -10.36 -7.99 36.54
C LEU A 261 -9.57 -8.64 37.65
N ILE A 262 -9.95 -8.37 38.90
CA ILE A 262 -9.34 -8.97 40.09
C ILE A 262 -10.37 -9.72 40.93
N PHE A 263 -10.00 -10.93 41.33
CA PHE A 263 -10.81 -11.82 42.17
C PHE A 263 -10.11 -12.02 43.52
N PRO A 264 -10.37 -11.15 44.52
CA PRO A 264 -9.70 -11.27 45.81
C PRO A 264 -10.01 -12.58 46.53
N ARG A 265 -9.02 -13.05 47.29
CA ARG A 265 -9.24 -13.98 48.40
C ARG A 265 -9.87 -13.24 49.58
N SER A 266 -10.58 -13.97 50.44
CA SER A 266 -11.38 -13.38 51.54
C SER A 266 -10.59 -12.46 52.48
N ASN A 267 -9.27 -12.67 52.62
CA ASN A 267 -8.36 -11.87 53.43
C ASN A 267 -7.86 -10.57 52.76
N ASN A 268 -8.06 -10.42 51.44
CA ASN A 268 -7.55 -9.28 50.67
C ASN A 268 -8.64 -8.27 50.30
N ILE A 269 -9.91 -8.51 50.67
CA ILE A 269 -11.05 -7.66 50.34
C ILE A 269 -10.90 -6.27 50.98
N GLU A 270 -10.52 -6.20 52.25
CA GLU A 270 -10.31 -4.92 52.95
C GLU A 270 -9.19 -4.09 52.31
N LYS A 271 -8.09 -4.73 51.91
CA LYS A 271 -6.99 -4.08 51.20
C LYS A 271 -7.46 -3.54 49.85
N ILE A 272 -8.18 -4.34 49.06
CA ILE A 272 -8.69 -3.91 47.74
C ILE A 272 -9.62 -2.71 47.84
N ASN A 273 -10.43 -2.60 48.89
CA ASN A 273 -11.32 -1.44 49.08
C ASN A 273 -10.56 -0.11 49.27
N MET A 274 -9.25 -0.15 49.58
CA MET A 274 -8.39 1.02 49.65
C MET A 274 -7.91 1.48 48.25
N LEU A 275 -8.00 0.62 47.23
CA LEU A 275 -7.76 0.99 45.84
C LEU A 275 -8.98 1.74 45.29
N LYS A 276 -8.73 2.93 44.76
CA LYS A 276 -9.72 3.78 44.11
C LYS A 276 -9.09 4.40 42.87
N ASN A 277 -9.93 5.04 42.04
CA ASN A 277 -9.45 5.79 40.88
C ASN A 277 -8.33 6.77 41.28
N GLY A 278 -7.34 6.91 40.41
CA GLY A 278 -6.19 7.79 40.61
C GLY A 278 -4.99 7.17 41.32
N LYS A 279 -5.06 5.90 41.73
CA LYS A 279 -3.90 5.18 42.27
C LYS A 279 -3.07 4.58 41.14
N GLN A 280 -1.75 4.71 41.24
CA GLN A 280 -0.78 4.10 40.34
C GLN A 280 -0.41 2.71 40.84
N VAL A 281 -0.53 1.72 39.96
CA VAL A 281 -0.30 0.31 40.29
C VAL A 281 0.39 -0.40 39.15
N VAL A 282 1.11 -1.46 39.49
CA VAL A 282 1.58 -2.48 38.54
C VAL A 282 0.82 -3.77 38.81
N VAL A 283 0.32 -4.38 37.74
CA VAL A 283 -0.45 -5.63 37.77
C VAL A 283 0.27 -6.71 36.98
N ARG A 284 0.21 -7.94 37.47
CA ARG A 284 0.57 -9.15 36.73
C ARG A 284 -0.64 -10.05 36.63
N GLY A 285 -0.93 -10.53 35.43
CA GLY A 285 -2.11 -11.36 35.22
C GLY A 285 -2.07 -12.16 33.93
N ASP A 286 -3.07 -13.02 33.81
CA ASP A 286 -3.30 -13.83 32.63
C ASP A 286 -4.25 -13.09 31.68
N ILE A 287 -3.95 -13.09 30.39
CA ILE A 287 -4.76 -12.39 29.40
C ILE A 287 -5.89 -13.31 28.95
N LYS A 288 -7.12 -12.80 28.89
CA LYS A 288 -8.23 -13.53 28.29
C LYS A 288 -8.94 -12.67 27.27
N GLU A 289 -9.14 -13.28 26.10
CA GLU A 289 -9.93 -12.71 25.04
C GLU A 289 -11.42 -12.87 25.34
N SER A 290 -12.16 -11.78 25.22
CA SER A 290 -13.61 -11.78 25.28
C SER A 290 -14.15 -11.18 23.98
N THR A 291 -14.91 -11.98 23.24
CA THR A 291 -15.59 -11.50 22.03
C THR A 291 -17.01 -11.09 22.40
N PHE A 292 -17.34 -9.81 22.26
CA PHE A 292 -18.70 -9.31 22.44
C PHE A 292 -19.08 -8.36 21.31
N LYS A 293 -20.16 -8.66 20.58
CA LYS A 293 -20.65 -7.87 19.44
C LYS A 293 -19.62 -7.66 18.30
N GLY A 294 -18.67 -8.58 18.11
CA GLY A 294 -17.67 -8.49 17.03
C GLY A 294 -16.41 -7.68 17.39
N GLU A 295 -16.38 -7.03 18.56
CA GLU A 295 -15.15 -6.50 19.14
C GLU A 295 -14.52 -7.55 20.06
N THR A 296 -13.23 -7.83 19.83
CA THR A 296 -12.42 -8.67 20.71
C THR A 296 -11.71 -7.75 21.70
N THR A 297 -11.95 -7.94 22.99
CA THR A 297 -11.24 -7.22 24.06
C THR A 297 -10.33 -8.16 24.83
N HIS A 298 -9.11 -7.72 25.11
CA HIS A 298 -8.13 -8.44 25.92
C HIS A 298 -8.22 -7.93 27.35
N ASP A 299 -8.81 -8.75 28.22
CA ASP A 299 -8.97 -8.44 29.64
C ASP A 299 -7.88 -9.16 30.45
N ILE A 300 -7.18 -8.42 31.32
CA ILE A 300 -6.16 -8.99 32.22
C ILE A 300 -6.83 -9.49 33.50
N PHE A 301 -6.68 -10.79 33.77
CA PHE A 301 -7.06 -11.41 35.03
C PHE A 301 -5.91 -11.29 36.01
N VAL A 302 -5.99 -10.28 36.87
CA VAL A 302 -4.94 -9.88 37.81
C VAL A 302 -4.73 -10.97 38.86
N ARG A 303 -3.50 -11.49 38.92
CA ARG A 303 -3.01 -12.43 39.94
C ARG A 303 -2.30 -11.71 41.07
N ASP A 304 -1.37 -10.83 40.69
CA ASP A 304 -0.58 -10.02 41.61
C ASP A 304 -0.78 -8.53 41.29
N LEU A 305 -0.81 -7.69 42.32
CA LEU A 305 -0.94 -6.23 42.21
C LEU A 305 -0.02 -5.60 43.25
N SER A 306 0.81 -4.66 42.82
CA SER A 306 1.67 -3.85 43.68
C SER A 306 1.39 -2.37 43.47
N LEU A 307 1.51 -1.57 44.52
CA LEU A 307 1.48 -0.11 44.38
C LEU A 307 2.80 0.32 43.73
N CYS A 308 2.77 1.35 42.89
CA CYS A 308 4.00 1.88 42.30
C CYS A 308 3.87 3.38 42.01
N THR A 309 4.98 4.01 41.66
CA THR A 309 5.05 5.33 41.05
C THR A 309 5.40 5.17 39.57
N LEU A 310 4.63 5.81 38.69
CA LEU A 310 4.99 5.86 37.27
C LEU A 310 6.13 6.86 37.06
N PRO A 311 7.14 6.54 36.23
CA PRO A 311 8.29 7.41 36.01
C PRO A 311 7.84 8.74 35.38
N SER A 312 8.23 9.86 35.99
CA SER A 312 7.79 11.21 35.57
C SER A 312 8.45 11.72 34.29
N ASP A 313 9.61 11.16 33.93
CA ASP A 313 10.41 11.45 32.74
C ASP A 313 10.24 10.38 31.65
N PHE A 314 9.10 9.68 31.67
CA PHE A 314 8.81 8.68 30.66
C PHE A 314 8.68 9.31 29.27
N THR A 315 9.57 8.87 28.37
CA THR A 315 9.44 9.15 26.94
C THR A 315 9.02 7.85 26.28
N GLU A 316 7.87 7.87 25.62
CA GLU A 316 7.37 6.74 24.85
C GLU A 316 8.40 6.36 23.77
N ASN A 317 8.69 5.08 23.64
CA ASN A 317 9.51 4.57 22.55
C ASN A 317 8.67 4.62 21.26
N LYS A 318 8.81 5.72 20.51
CA LYS A 318 8.16 5.93 19.22
C LYS A 318 9.04 5.33 18.13
N PHE A 319 8.49 4.43 17.33
CA PHE A 319 9.15 3.99 16.10
C PHE A 319 8.96 5.09 15.07
N VAL A 320 10.05 5.60 14.50
CA VAL A 320 9.96 6.57 13.41
C VAL A 320 9.55 5.83 12.14
N HIS A 321 8.44 6.25 11.53
CA HIS A 321 8.02 5.76 10.22
C HIS A 321 8.79 6.53 9.14
N VAL A 322 10.08 6.18 8.92
CA VAL A 322 10.88 6.76 7.84
C VAL A 322 10.62 5.95 6.58
N VAL A 323 9.78 6.46 5.69
CA VAL A 323 9.59 5.86 4.37
C VAL A 323 10.66 6.41 3.44
N GLU A 324 11.42 5.52 2.81
CA GLU A 324 12.37 5.94 1.78
C GLU A 324 11.64 6.57 0.58
N LYS A 325 12.20 7.66 0.04
CA LYS A 325 11.57 8.39 -1.08
C LYS A 325 11.63 7.62 -2.40
N GLU A 326 12.62 6.76 -2.57
CA GLU A 326 12.90 6.05 -3.83
C GLU A 326 12.93 4.54 -3.59
N TYR A 327 12.54 3.77 -4.62
CA TYR A 327 12.70 2.32 -4.59
C TYR A 327 14.15 2.00 -4.98
N LYS A 328 14.78 1.03 -4.32
CA LYS A 328 16.19 0.67 -4.57
C LYS A 328 16.37 -0.72 -5.18
N THR A 329 15.64 -1.68 -4.66
CA THR A 329 15.85 -3.11 -4.89
C THR A 329 14.70 -3.72 -5.66
N VAL A 330 13.47 -3.49 -5.19
CA VAL A 330 12.25 -4.06 -5.76
C VAL A 330 11.34 -2.93 -6.21
N PHE A 331 11.10 -2.89 -7.51
CA PHE A 331 10.32 -1.84 -8.16
C PHE A 331 8.91 -2.37 -8.45
N PRO A 332 7.85 -1.69 -7.96
CA PRO A 332 6.48 -2.03 -8.34
C PRO A 332 6.28 -1.98 -9.86
N LYS A 333 5.43 -2.86 -10.36
CA LYS A 333 5.08 -2.94 -11.78
C LYS A 333 3.61 -2.60 -11.96
N PRO A 334 3.22 -1.87 -13.02
CA PRO A 334 1.83 -1.68 -13.35
C PRO A 334 1.15 -3.03 -13.62
N TYR A 335 0.04 -3.28 -12.94
CA TYR A 335 -0.78 -4.45 -13.16
C TYR A 335 -1.86 -4.16 -14.20
N VAL A 336 -1.95 -4.99 -15.23
CA VAL A 336 -3.00 -4.93 -16.25
C VAL A 336 -3.71 -6.27 -16.30
N GLU A 337 -4.98 -6.28 -15.93
CA GLU A 337 -5.80 -7.47 -16.02
C GLU A 337 -6.16 -7.76 -17.48
N LEU A 338 -5.61 -8.84 -18.03
CA LEU A 338 -5.91 -9.33 -19.37
C LEU A 338 -7.23 -10.12 -19.39
N GLU A 339 -8.31 -9.55 -18.88
CA GLU A 339 -9.64 -10.11 -19.14
C GLU A 339 -10.13 -9.68 -20.53
N GLN A 340 -10.79 -10.60 -21.22
CA GLN A 340 -11.42 -10.36 -22.50
C GLN A 340 -12.61 -9.40 -22.27
N VAL A 341 -12.33 -8.09 -22.31
CA VAL A 341 -13.34 -7.06 -22.06
C VAL A 341 -14.41 -7.19 -23.13
N ASN A 342 -15.61 -7.60 -22.71
CA ASN A 342 -16.78 -7.45 -23.56
C ASN A 342 -17.01 -5.94 -23.68
N LEU A 343 -16.86 -5.37 -24.87
CA LEU A 343 -16.96 -3.92 -25.14
C LEU A 343 -18.34 -3.32 -24.73
N PHE A 344 -19.28 -4.18 -24.35
CA PHE A 344 -20.65 -3.86 -23.92
C PHE A 344 -20.92 -4.24 -22.45
N ALA A 345 -19.90 -4.65 -21.68
CA ALA A 345 -20.07 -4.86 -20.25
C ALA A 345 -20.28 -3.49 -19.58
N PRO A 346 -21.32 -3.33 -18.75
CA PRO A 346 -21.50 -2.10 -17.98
C PRO A 346 -20.28 -1.86 -17.08
N ASP A 347 -19.91 -0.59 -16.86
CA ASP A 347 -18.90 -0.23 -15.87
C ASP A 347 -19.24 -0.90 -14.54
N LYS A 348 -18.32 -1.74 -14.05
CA LYS A 348 -18.53 -2.48 -12.82
C LYS A 348 -18.49 -1.48 -11.67
N GLU A 349 -19.63 -1.30 -10.99
CA GLU A 349 -19.74 -0.35 -9.90
C GLU A 349 -18.79 -0.75 -8.75
N VAL A 350 -17.92 0.18 -8.35
CA VAL A 350 -16.98 -0.03 -7.25
C VAL A 350 -17.74 -0.07 -5.93
N ALA A 351 -17.49 -1.09 -5.11
CA ALA A 351 -18.10 -1.21 -3.79
C ALA A 351 -17.84 0.06 -2.94
N PRO A 352 -18.85 0.62 -2.24
CA PRO A 352 -18.68 1.85 -1.46
C PRO A 352 -17.53 1.79 -0.45
N TYR A 353 -17.28 0.61 0.13
CA TYR A 353 -16.20 0.39 1.09
C TYR A 353 -14.80 0.70 0.52
N LEU A 354 -14.62 0.55 -0.79
CA LEU A 354 -13.34 0.68 -1.48
C LEU A 354 -13.06 2.09 -2.02
N LYS A 355 -14.08 2.95 -2.13
CA LYS A 355 -13.95 4.28 -2.72
C LYS A 355 -13.13 5.20 -1.81
N GLY A 356 -12.18 5.94 -2.40
CA GLY A 356 -11.28 6.86 -1.72
C GLY A 356 -10.24 6.19 -0.83
N LYS A 357 -10.01 4.88 -1.00
CA LYS A 357 -9.07 4.10 -0.18
C LYS A 357 -8.06 3.35 -1.03
N THR A 358 -6.88 3.18 -0.43
CA THR A 358 -5.79 2.37 -0.97
C THR A 358 -5.59 1.16 -0.07
N PHE A 359 -5.46 -0.01 -0.67
CA PHE A 359 -5.18 -1.26 0.02
C PHE A 359 -3.93 -1.91 -0.56
N VAL A 360 -3.12 -2.54 0.29
CA VAL A 360 -2.03 -3.41 -0.15
C VAL A 360 -2.33 -4.81 0.36
N VAL A 361 -2.72 -5.67 -0.58
CA VAL A 361 -2.94 -7.10 -0.31
C VAL A 361 -1.59 -7.78 -0.42
N PHE A 362 -1.14 -8.50 0.60
CA PHE A 362 0.13 -9.23 0.54
C PHE A 362 0.04 -10.62 1.18
N ASP A 363 1.01 -11.44 0.83
CA ASP A 363 1.21 -12.81 1.34
C ASP A 363 2.73 -13.08 1.41
N LEU A 364 3.15 -13.89 2.38
CA LEU A 364 4.54 -14.26 2.60
C LEU A 364 4.73 -15.77 2.52
N GLU A 365 5.82 -16.18 1.90
CA GLU A 365 6.37 -17.53 2.10
C GLU A 365 7.55 -17.44 3.07
N SER A 366 7.72 -18.46 3.90
CA SER A 366 8.77 -18.46 4.93
C SER A 366 9.43 -19.82 5.11
N THR A 367 10.55 -19.85 5.84
CA THR A 367 11.26 -21.09 6.21
C THR A 367 10.51 -21.97 7.22
N GLY A 368 9.27 -21.59 7.61
CA GLY A 368 8.45 -22.37 8.52
C GLY A 368 7.09 -21.77 8.83
N LEU A 369 6.65 -21.87 10.08
CA LEU A 369 5.31 -21.48 10.55
C LEU A 369 5.38 -20.70 11.88
N SER A 370 6.57 -20.26 12.29
CA SER A 370 6.81 -19.47 13.47
C SER A 370 7.16 -18.03 13.10
N PRO A 371 6.30 -17.06 13.44
CA PRO A 371 6.59 -15.64 13.22
C PRO A 371 7.83 -15.10 13.94
N THR A 372 8.38 -15.84 14.90
CA THR A 372 9.48 -15.41 15.78
C THR A 372 10.80 -16.12 15.50
N PHE A 373 10.80 -17.17 14.69
CA PHE A 373 11.99 -18.00 14.45
C PHE A 373 12.26 -18.26 12.97
N ASP A 374 11.22 -18.21 12.13
CA ASP A 374 11.34 -18.43 10.70
C ASP A 374 11.58 -17.12 9.95
N LYS A 375 12.12 -17.24 8.73
CA LYS A 375 12.52 -16.12 7.87
C LYS A 375 11.71 -16.06 6.60
N ILE A 376 11.53 -14.87 6.06
CA ILE A 376 10.79 -14.66 4.80
C ILE A 376 11.65 -15.14 3.62
N ILE A 377 11.04 -15.86 2.68
CA ILE A 377 11.68 -16.37 1.45
C ILE A 377 11.01 -15.88 0.16
N GLU A 378 9.75 -15.41 0.21
CA GLU A 378 9.07 -14.73 -0.90
C GLU A 378 8.12 -13.69 -0.29
N ILE A 379 8.04 -12.52 -0.92
CA ILE A 379 7.00 -11.53 -0.67
C ILE A 379 6.26 -11.26 -1.97
N ALA A 380 4.93 -11.25 -1.90
CA ALA A 380 4.08 -10.84 -2.99
C ALA A 380 3.01 -9.89 -2.47
N ALA A 381 2.75 -8.83 -3.25
CA ALA A 381 1.78 -7.82 -2.88
C ALA A 381 1.15 -7.16 -4.12
N PHE A 382 -0.10 -6.73 -3.96
CA PHE A 382 -0.86 -6.00 -4.97
C PHE A 382 -1.49 -4.75 -4.36
N LYS A 383 -1.33 -3.62 -5.03
CA LYS A 383 -1.93 -2.36 -4.63
C LYS A 383 -3.28 -2.19 -5.31
N ILE A 384 -4.31 -1.96 -4.51
CA ILE A 384 -5.67 -1.65 -4.94
C ILE A 384 -5.94 -0.18 -4.64
N VAL A 385 -6.35 0.58 -5.64
CA VAL A 385 -6.77 1.99 -5.48
C VAL A 385 -8.17 2.12 -6.06
N ASP A 386 -9.11 2.63 -5.27
CA ASP A 386 -10.52 2.80 -5.67
C ASP A 386 -11.13 1.51 -6.24
N GLY A 387 -10.81 0.37 -5.61
CA GLY A 387 -11.30 -0.95 -6.01
C GLY A 387 -10.71 -1.53 -7.30
N VAL A 388 -9.64 -0.93 -7.83
CA VAL A 388 -8.90 -1.43 -9.00
C VAL A 388 -7.49 -1.82 -8.61
N ILE A 389 -7.06 -3.02 -8.99
CA ILE A 389 -5.66 -3.45 -8.82
C ILE A 389 -4.79 -2.65 -9.80
N LYS A 390 -3.82 -1.90 -9.30
CA LYS A 390 -2.98 -0.97 -10.08
C LYS A 390 -1.55 -1.44 -10.26
N GLU A 391 -0.98 -2.05 -9.22
CA GLU A 391 0.43 -2.38 -9.19
C GLU A 391 0.66 -3.72 -8.50
N ASP A 392 1.68 -4.46 -8.93
CA ASP A 392 2.23 -5.61 -8.23
C ASP A 392 3.65 -5.35 -7.73
N PHE A 393 3.96 -5.92 -6.58
CA PHE A 393 5.28 -5.92 -5.93
C PHE A 393 5.58 -7.36 -5.53
N SER A 394 6.60 -7.98 -6.11
CA SER A 394 6.95 -9.36 -5.74
C SER A 394 8.42 -9.63 -5.96
N THR A 395 9.01 -10.36 -5.01
CA THR A 395 10.40 -10.83 -5.09
C THR A 395 10.58 -12.07 -4.22
N PHE A 396 11.54 -12.92 -4.59
CA PHE A 396 12.17 -13.83 -3.64
C PHE A 396 13.02 -13.04 -2.64
N VAL A 397 13.26 -13.65 -1.48
CA VAL A 397 14.09 -13.08 -0.40
C VAL A 397 15.11 -14.14 0.01
N ASN A 398 16.37 -13.75 0.11
CA ASN A 398 17.42 -14.61 0.63
C ASN A 398 17.35 -14.63 2.17
N PRO A 399 16.99 -15.78 2.81
CA PRO A 399 16.87 -15.86 4.26
C PRO A 399 18.23 -15.96 4.97
N GLY A 400 19.34 -16.13 4.24
CA GLY A 400 20.68 -16.32 4.81
C GLY A 400 20.87 -17.64 5.56
N ILE A 401 19.90 -18.55 5.48
CA ILE A 401 19.91 -19.90 6.07
C ILE A 401 19.38 -20.91 5.06
N ALA A 402 19.70 -22.19 5.23
CA ALA A 402 19.16 -23.24 4.37
C ALA A 402 17.66 -23.42 4.57
N ILE A 403 16.90 -23.52 3.48
CA ILE A 403 15.47 -23.78 3.51
C ILE A 403 15.24 -25.25 3.89
N PRO A 404 14.46 -25.54 4.95
CA PRO A 404 14.17 -26.92 5.32
C PRO A 404 13.43 -27.65 4.19
N GLN A 405 13.82 -28.89 3.87
CA GLN A 405 13.22 -29.66 2.77
C GLN A 405 11.69 -29.71 2.81
N ARG A 406 11.09 -29.82 4.01
CA ARG A 406 9.63 -29.82 4.19
C ARG A 406 8.95 -28.55 3.64
N ILE A 407 9.65 -27.42 3.63
CA ILE A 407 9.15 -26.13 3.13
C ILE A 407 9.30 -26.09 1.64
N THR A 408 10.44 -26.51 1.10
CA THR A 408 10.62 -26.70 -0.34
C THR A 408 9.55 -27.64 -0.91
N ASP A 409 9.18 -28.71 -0.20
CA ASP A 409 8.11 -29.61 -0.63
C ASP A 409 6.71 -28.96 -0.63
N LEU A 410 6.51 -27.90 0.17
CA LEU A 410 5.24 -27.19 0.30
C LEU A 410 5.13 -26.00 -0.66
N THR A 411 6.19 -25.21 -0.79
CA THR A 411 6.21 -23.94 -1.55
C THR A 411 6.86 -24.09 -2.92
N SER A 412 7.55 -25.21 -3.17
CA SER A 412 8.41 -25.43 -4.34
C SER A 412 9.59 -24.46 -4.46
N ILE A 413 9.89 -23.67 -3.40
CA ILE A 413 11.03 -22.75 -3.36
C ILE A 413 12.26 -23.47 -2.82
N THR A 414 13.33 -23.43 -3.60
CA THR A 414 14.62 -24.07 -3.28
C THR A 414 15.65 -23.05 -2.84
N ASP A 415 16.74 -23.51 -2.20
CA ASP A 415 17.89 -22.65 -1.86
C ASP A 415 18.47 -21.95 -3.12
N ASP A 416 18.43 -22.61 -4.27
CA ASP A 416 18.93 -22.05 -5.54
C ASP A 416 18.08 -20.87 -6.04
N ASP A 417 16.75 -20.89 -5.79
CA ASP A 417 15.84 -19.81 -6.18
C ASP A 417 16.11 -18.52 -5.40
N VAL A 418 16.52 -18.65 -4.13
CA VAL A 418 16.75 -17.51 -3.22
C VAL A 418 18.22 -17.10 -3.12
N ALA A 419 19.16 -17.90 -3.63
CA ALA A 419 20.60 -17.67 -3.45
C ALA A 419 21.08 -16.28 -3.93
N ASN A 420 20.53 -15.80 -5.04
CA ASN A 420 20.85 -14.49 -5.63
C ASN A 420 19.75 -13.45 -5.40
N ALA A 421 18.72 -13.78 -4.62
CA ALA A 421 17.66 -12.85 -4.27
C ALA A 421 18.16 -11.80 -3.25
N PRO A 422 17.54 -10.61 -3.21
CA PRO A 422 17.87 -9.61 -2.20
C PRO A 422 17.58 -10.14 -0.79
N THR A 423 18.29 -9.61 0.20
CA THR A 423 18.05 -9.91 1.61
C THR A 423 16.83 -9.15 2.13
N ILE A 424 16.29 -9.59 3.27
CA ILE A 424 15.12 -8.93 3.86
C ILE A 424 15.40 -7.46 4.24
N GLU A 425 16.65 -7.14 4.61
CA GLU A 425 17.12 -5.77 4.87
C GLU A 425 16.95 -4.85 3.65
N GLU A 426 17.20 -5.38 2.45
CA GLU A 426 17.10 -4.64 1.19
C GLU A 426 15.67 -4.53 0.67
N VAL A 427 14.80 -5.47 1.05
CA VAL A 427 13.41 -5.56 0.56
C VAL A 427 12.44 -4.78 1.44
N LEU A 428 12.64 -4.77 2.76
CA LEU A 428 11.69 -4.14 3.69
C LEU A 428 11.49 -2.63 3.48
N PRO A 429 12.52 -1.80 3.21
CA PRO A 429 12.33 -0.38 2.94
C PRO A 429 11.46 -0.13 1.70
N ASP A 430 11.69 -0.91 0.64
CA ASP A 430 10.89 -0.84 -0.59
C ASP A 430 9.45 -1.30 -0.34
N PHE A 431 9.25 -2.38 0.41
CA PHE A 431 7.90 -2.84 0.76
C PHE A 431 7.17 -1.85 1.67
N GLN A 432 7.86 -1.25 2.65
CA GLN A 432 7.31 -0.20 3.50
C GLN A 432 6.81 0.98 2.66
N LYS A 433 7.61 1.41 1.68
CA LYS A 433 7.19 2.45 0.72
C LYS A 433 6.00 2.03 -0.13
N PHE A 434 5.97 0.77 -0.58
CA PHE A 434 4.83 0.26 -1.34
C PHE A 434 3.52 0.23 -0.52
N ALA A 435 3.62 -0.08 0.77
CA ALA A 435 2.51 -0.15 1.71
C ALA A 435 2.10 1.21 2.33
N ASP A 436 2.92 2.25 2.18
CA ASP A 436 2.69 3.53 2.85
C ASP A 436 1.32 4.14 2.54
N GLY A 437 0.66 4.64 3.58
CA GLY A 437 -0.69 5.21 3.51
C GLY A 437 -1.81 4.23 3.12
N SER A 438 -1.53 2.93 3.03
CA SER A 438 -2.52 1.91 2.65
C SER A 438 -3.08 1.12 3.85
N ILE A 439 -4.23 0.49 3.64
CA ILE A 439 -4.73 -0.56 4.54
C ILE A 439 -4.14 -1.89 4.08
N LEU A 440 -3.47 -2.60 4.99
CA LEU A 440 -2.91 -3.91 4.70
C LEU A 440 -4.01 -4.97 4.62
N VAL A 441 -3.91 -5.88 3.69
CA VAL A 441 -4.91 -6.95 3.53
C VAL A 441 -4.20 -8.28 3.38
N GLY A 442 -4.69 -9.31 4.04
CA GLY A 442 -4.21 -10.66 3.85
C GLY A 442 -5.23 -11.70 4.28
N HIS A 443 -4.90 -12.97 4.15
CA HIS A 443 -5.76 -14.08 4.53
C HIS A 443 -5.16 -14.79 5.74
N ASN A 444 -5.75 -14.58 6.92
CA ASN A 444 -5.18 -14.97 8.22
C ASN A 444 -3.94 -14.12 8.62
N ILE A 445 -3.86 -12.89 8.10
CA ILE A 445 -2.73 -11.95 8.25
C ILE A 445 -2.35 -11.65 9.70
N ALA A 446 -3.32 -11.52 10.59
CA ALA A 446 -3.08 -11.14 11.98
C ALA A 446 -2.34 -12.23 12.78
N ASN A 447 -2.46 -13.49 12.35
CA ASN A 447 -1.92 -14.63 13.08
C ASN A 447 -0.51 -15.03 12.61
N PHE A 448 -0.10 -14.63 11.41
CA PHE A 448 1.15 -15.10 10.82
C PHE A 448 1.93 -14.03 10.06
N ASP A 449 1.43 -13.56 8.91
CA ASP A 449 2.19 -12.71 7.98
C ASP A 449 2.61 -11.37 8.59
N LEU A 450 1.67 -10.64 9.20
CA LEU A 450 1.98 -9.35 9.80
C LEU A 450 2.90 -9.47 11.03
N PRO A 451 2.69 -10.43 11.95
CA PRO A 451 3.67 -10.72 13.01
C PRO A 451 5.07 -11.07 12.48
N LEU A 452 5.18 -11.90 11.44
CA LEU A 452 6.46 -12.30 10.85
C LEU A 452 7.16 -11.10 10.20
N LEU A 453 6.41 -10.32 9.41
CA LEU A 453 6.92 -9.10 8.76
C LEU A 453 7.46 -8.10 9.78
N ASN A 454 6.73 -7.88 10.88
CA ASN A 454 7.16 -6.99 11.96
C ASN A 454 8.36 -7.54 12.73
N HIS A 455 8.46 -8.87 12.89
CA HIS A 455 9.61 -9.49 13.55
C HIS A 455 10.88 -9.35 12.70
N GLU A 456 10.81 -9.63 11.40
CA GLU A 456 11.96 -9.47 10.50
C GLU A 456 12.33 -7.99 10.28
N GLY A 457 11.39 -7.05 10.49
CA GLY A 457 11.64 -5.61 10.44
C GLY A 457 12.22 -5.00 11.72
N GLU A 458 12.07 -5.67 12.86
CA GLU A 458 12.54 -5.18 14.17
C GLU A 458 14.04 -4.81 14.18
N PRO A 459 14.97 -5.63 13.63
CA PRO A 459 16.40 -5.29 13.58
C PRO A 459 16.72 -4.04 12.77
N PHE A 460 15.83 -3.63 11.85
CA PHE A 460 16.00 -2.48 10.97
C PHE A 460 15.14 -1.29 11.41
N HIS A 461 14.49 -1.38 12.57
CA HIS A 461 13.54 -0.39 13.09
C HIS A 461 12.35 -0.14 12.15
N ILE A 462 11.99 -1.11 11.31
CA ILE A 462 10.84 -1.05 10.41
C ILE A 462 9.68 -1.79 11.06
N ARG A 463 8.53 -1.12 11.21
CA ARG A 463 7.31 -1.72 11.76
C ARG A 463 6.08 -1.27 10.98
N PHE A 464 5.26 -2.25 10.61
CA PHE A 464 4.01 -2.09 9.89
C PHE A 464 2.86 -2.03 10.91
N ASN A 465 2.47 -0.81 11.27
CA ASN A 465 1.34 -0.53 12.18
C ASN A 465 0.09 -0.05 11.43
N HIS A 466 0.00 -0.33 10.13
CA HIS A 466 -1.15 0.02 9.31
C HIS A 466 -2.43 -0.61 9.87
N HIS A 467 -3.56 0.05 9.62
CA HIS A 467 -4.85 -0.65 9.69
C HIS A 467 -4.80 -1.86 8.75
N TYR A 468 -5.39 -2.98 9.17
CA TYR A 468 -5.43 -4.18 8.35
C TYR A 468 -6.84 -4.77 8.27
N GLU A 469 -7.10 -5.46 7.16
CA GLU A 469 -8.29 -6.26 6.92
C GLU A 469 -7.88 -7.73 6.69
N ASP A 470 -8.59 -8.64 7.34
CA ASP A 470 -8.33 -10.07 7.20
C ASP A 470 -9.48 -10.75 6.46
N THR A 471 -9.22 -11.27 5.26
CA THR A 471 -10.24 -11.88 4.42
C THR A 471 -10.80 -13.19 5.01
N PHE A 472 -10.09 -13.84 5.94
CA PHE A 472 -10.56 -15.04 6.63
C PHE A 472 -11.75 -14.78 7.58
N PRO A 473 -11.67 -13.88 8.60
CA PRO A 473 -12.83 -13.54 9.42
C PRO A 473 -13.92 -12.80 8.64
N ILE A 474 -13.56 -11.97 7.65
CA ILE A 474 -14.54 -11.30 6.78
C ILE A 474 -15.37 -12.35 6.01
N SER A 475 -14.72 -13.32 5.36
CA SER A 475 -15.44 -14.39 4.64
C SER A 475 -16.33 -15.23 5.55
N LYS A 476 -15.89 -15.54 6.77
CA LYS A 476 -16.72 -16.25 7.77
C LYS A 476 -17.96 -15.45 8.19
N THR A 477 -17.84 -14.12 8.20
CA THR A 477 -18.92 -13.20 8.58
C THR A 477 -19.98 -13.16 7.48
N TYR A 478 -19.58 -12.90 6.23
CA TYR A 478 -20.49 -12.63 5.12
C TYR A 478 -20.89 -13.87 4.30
N ILE A 479 -20.03 -14.89 4.20
CA ILE A 479 -20.32 -16.10 3.41
C ILE A 479 -20.80 -17.23 4.31
N LYS A 480 -21.92 -17.85 3.92
CA LYS A 480 -22.52 -18.99 4.64
C LYS A 480 -22.48 -20.25 3.76
N GLY A 481 -22.39 -21.42 4.41
CA GLY A 481 -22.47 -22.72 3.73
C GLY A 481 -21.13 -23.26 3.18
N LEU A 482 -20.00 -22.61 3.43
CA LEU A 482 -18.68 -23.14 3.06
C LEU A 482 -18.24 -24.27 3.99
N LYS A 483 -17.56 -25.28 3.43
CA LYS A 483 -16.93 -26.38 4.20
C LYS A 483 -15.83 -25.87 5.15
N ASN A 484 -15.13 -24.82 4.75
CA ASN A 484 -14.11 -24.09 5.50
C ASN A 484 -13.87 -22.73 4.81
N ASN A 485 -13.18 -21.81 5.47
CA ASN A 485 -12.87 -20.49 4.93
C ASN A 485 -11.42 -20.38 4.45
N LYS A 486 -10.78 -21.50 4.05
CA LYS A 486 -9.45 -21.42 3.42
C LYS A 486 -9.57 -20.63 2.11
N LEU A 487 -8.53 -19.86 1.76
CA LEU A 487 -8.50 -19.01 0.57
C LEU A 487 -9.04 -19.71 -0.69
N GLY A 488 -8.54 -20.91 -1.01
CA GLY A 488 -9.00 -21.66 -2.18
C GLY A 488 -10.49 -22.05 -2.14
N THR A 489 -11.08 -22.28 -0.96
CA THR A 489 -12.52 -22.56 -0.83
C THR A 489 -13.35 -21.29 -1.06
N VAL A 490 -12.90 -20.15 -0.53
CA VAL A 490 -13.57 -18.86 -0.70
C VAL A 490 -13.45 -18.36 -2.14
N ALA A 491 -12.28 -18.50 -2.76
CA ALA A 491 -12.04 -18.19 -4.16
C ALA A 491 -12.97 -19.01 -5.08
N ALA A 492 -13.08 -20.32 -4.85
CA ALA A 492 -13.98 -21.19 -5.60
C ALA A 492 -15.45 -20.79 -5.46
N TYR A 493 -15.88 -20.32 -4.29
CA TYR A 493 -17.25 -19.80 -4.09
C TYR A 493 -17.55 -18.60 -4.98
N PHE A 494 -16.58 -17.70 -5.17
CA PHE A 494 -16.72 -16.55 -6.06
C PHE A 494 -16.43 -16.85 -7.54
N GLY A 495 -16.15 -18.11 -7.90
CA GLY A 495 -15.78 -18.49 -9.26
C GLY A 495 -14.39 -18.00 -9.70
N ILE A 496 -13.52 -17.66 -8.74
CA ILE A 496 -12.14 -17.24 -9.02
C ILE A 496 -11.28 -18.48 -9.20
N VAL A 497 -10.71 -18.64 -10.39
CA VAL A 497 -9.82 -19.77 -10.72
C VAL A 497 -8.39 -19.41 -10.37
N ASN A 498 -7.71 -20.29 -9.64
CA ASN A 498 -6.27 -20.22 -9.42
C ASN A 498 -5.59 -21.34 -10.22
N GLU A 499 -5.14 -21.03 -11.44
CA GLU A 499 -4.49 -22.00 -12.33
C GLU A 499 -3.06 -22.37 -11.87
N HIS A 500 -2.49 -21.59 -10.95
CA HIS A 500 -1.12 -21.72 -10.46
C HIS A 500 -1.07 -21.65 -8.92
N ALA A 501 -1.88 -22.47 -8.25
CA ALA A 501 -1.90 -22.57 -6.80
C ALA A 501 -0.51 -22.94 -6.23
N HIS A 502 -0.19 -22.44 -5.03
CA HIS A 502 1.06 -22.67 -4.29
C HIS A 502 2.23 -21.79 -4.70
N ARG A 503 1.95 -20.53 -5.03
CA ARG A 503 2.96 -19.50 -5.31
C ARG A 503 2.43 -18.18 -4.76
N ALA A 504 3.24 -17.50 -3.94
CA ALA A 504 2.82 -16.29 -3.23
C ALA A 504 2.17 -15.26 -4.17
N TYR A 505 2.74 -15.06 -5.36
CA TYR A 505 2.19 -14.13 -6.36
C TYR A 505 0.73 -14.45 -6.75
N TYR A 506 0.45 -15.69 -7.15
CA TYR A 506 -0.87 -16.07 -7.61
C TYR A 506 -1.87 -16.18 -6.46
N ASP A 507 -1.42 -16.66 -5.30
CA ASP A 507 -2.24 -16.73 -4.10
C ASP A 507 -2.60 -15.32 -3.58
N THR A 508 -1.66 -14.38 -3.63
CA THR A 508 -1.93 -12.95 -3.31
C THR A 508 -2.90 -12.33 -4.30
N LEU A 509 -2.76 -12.59 -5.61
CA LEU A 509 -3.69 -12.08 -6.62
C LEU A 509 -5.10 -12.63 -6.40
N VAL A 510 -5.22 -13.92 -6.10
CA VAL A 510 -6.50 -14.55 -5.76
C VAL A 510 -7.09 -13.92 -4.50
N ASN A 511 -6.27 -13.67 -3.48
CA ASN A 511 -6.70 -12.98 -2.26
C ASN A 511 -7.17 -11.55 -2.55
N ALA A 512 -6.49 -10.81 -3.42
CA ALA A 512 -6.90 -9.48 -3.85
C ALA A 512 -8.27 -9.50 -4.53
N LYS A 513 -8.49 -10.45 -5.45
CA LYS A 513 -9.79 -10.64 -6.11
C LYS A 513 -10.89 -11.06 -5.13
N VAL A 514 -10.57 -11.95 -4.19
CA VAL A 514 -11.48 -12.36 -3.11
C VAL A 514 -11.85 -11.15 -2.24
N PHE A 515 -10.88 -10.32 -1.86
CA PHE A 515 -11.11 -9.13 -1.06
C PHE A 515 -12.05 -8.14 -1.77
N LEU A 516 -11.82 -7.87 -3.06
CA LEU A 516 -12.72 -7.04 -3.87
C LEU A 516 -14.15 -7.58 -3.87
N LYS A 517 -14.32 -8.91 -3.93
CA LYS A 517 -15.64 -9.56 -3.83
C LYS A 517 -16.27 -9.51 -2.45
N LEU A 518 -15.47 -9.65 -1.39
CA LEU A 518 -15.95 -9.51 -0.02
C LEU A 518 -16.37 -8.07 0.29
N ALA A 519 -15.67 -7.08 -0.25
CA ALA A 519 -15.97 -5.67 -0.07
C ALA A 519 -17.34 -5.26 -0.62
N GLU A 520 -17.89 -6.00 -1.61
CA GLU A 520 -19.28 -5.82 -2.09
C GLU A 520 -20.31 -6.01 -0.95
N PHE A 521 -19.96 -6.71 0.14
CA PHE A 521 -20.85 -6.95 1.29
C PHE A 521 -20.57 -6.05 2.50
N MET A 522 -19.47 -5.28 2.51
CA MET A 522 -18.96 -4.53 3.67
C MET A 522 -19.51 -3.09 3.77
N SER A 523 -20.78 -2.89 3.42
CA SER A 523 -21.40 -1.54 3.36
C SER A 523 -22.04 -1.08 4.66
#